data_AF-E1YEL5-F1
#
_entry.id   AF-E1YEL5-F1
#
_cell.length_a   1.000
_cell.length_b   1.000
_cell.length_c   1.000
_cell.angle_alpha   90.00
_cell.angle_beta   90.00
_cell.angle_gamma   90.00
#
_symmetry.space_group_name_H-M   'P 1'
#
loop_
_entity.id
_entity.type
_entity.pdbx_description
1 polymer ?
#
loop_
_entity_poly.entity_id
_entity_poly.type
_entity_poly.pdbx_seq_one_letter_code
_entity_poly.pdbx_strand_id
1 'polypeptide(L)'
;MSFTPRTYEELVRDLLTTMTGGTVRETLTVEAGINEPIILQKLSKRPVRRISHIEEIRVDPEGVETKIRYTPNDYELIATGNEGLDSVKFRDRNRMPDAGSTLIINYYPVTTEPTPITDVTVGSVARTMMETFGRELATTEQQLDFVYKSAFLETATDNALDKVVALIGVNRMPAGHPVVNLKFSRILGSAGRITIPAGTVVSDGNNNRYMTLSSLVLEPYEQSREVAAGGEGPGTKEAAENTLNRPEVLIAGIAEITNPKPARRLSVRESDEELRRRTSGALHGVLHGTLDAMKFGLLSIEGVQSVSITEFPNDVPGELKVEIAYSNKTDEVFEEVQRRLKELRPAGVRIIQGEAVRKPVSVSISLTLAGRGLPEESTGLLKKEIQEKIKNHLSTLPAGGSVRQAKLAALVLENPAVVDTAVSLICEGSPPADSLSLATNEILDVKEPFEFPLIQPEEAPAPVAQTITVSAFLPLDLEPGVTGQEVNESITMAFDGFLATRSPQSPLTVDAMAAAIRDDTRFVLIREEALITVEVQDSFFQLSDGLGEYVPNQEDTFKRDEINIEIREGS
;
A
#
# COMPACT_ATOMS: atom_id res chain seq x y z
N MET A 1 13.55 32.39 -13.48
CA MET A 1 14.98 32.04 -13.42
C MET A 1 15.12 30.91 -12.42
N SER A 2 15.53 29.72 -12.84
CA SER A 2 15.93 28.66 -11.92
C SER A 2 17.37 28.92 -11.49
N PHE A 3 17.64 28.96 -10.18
CA PHE A 3 18.99 28.97 -9.67
C PHE A 3 19.43 27.53 -9.45
N THR A 4 20.51 27.11 -10.11
CA THR A 4 21.10 25.79 -9.92
C THR A 4 22.49 25.96 -9.35
N PRO A 5 22.77 25.48 -8.12
CA PRO A 5 24.09 25.63 -7.52
C PRO A 5 25.12 24.81 -8.31
N ARG A 6 26.29 25.39 -8.53
CA ARG A 6 27.43 24.72 -9.16
C ARG A 6 28.06 23.75 -8.18
N THR A 7 28.66 22.70 -8.72
CA THR A 7 29.41 21.76 -7.90
C THR A 7 30.74 22.37 -7.46
N TYR A 8 31.28 21.84 -6.36
CA TYR A 8 32.62 22.21 -5.90
C TYR A 8 33.68 22.06 -6.99
N GLU A 9 33.63 20.97 -7.77
CA GLU A 9 34.60 20.71 -8.83
C GLU A 9 34.49 21.72 -9.99
N GLU A 10 33.26 22.10 -10.36
CA GLU A 10 33.01 23.13 -11.36
C GLU A 10 33.59 24.48 -10.92
N LEU A 11 33.34 24.86 -9.66
CA LEU A 11 33.84 26.11 -9.08
C LEU A 11 35.37 26.14 -9.05
N VAL A 12 36.02 25.08 -8.57
CA VAL A 12 37.49 25.01 -8.53
C VAL A 12 38.08 25.07 -9.94
N ARG A 13 37.51 24.34 -10.90
CA ARG A 13 37.93 24.37 -12.31
C ARG A 13 37.82 25.78 -12.88
N ASP A 14 36.69 26.44 -12.65
CA ASP A 14 36.40 27.75 -13.21
C ASP A 14 37.29 28.83 -12.55
N LEU A 15 37.52 28.74 -11.24
CA LEU A 15 38.47 29.61 -10.52
C LEU A 15 39.90 29.45 -11.05
N LEU A 16 40.40 28.22 -11.20
CA LEU A 16 41.75 27.96 -11.71
C LEU A 16 41.93 28.47 -13.15
N THR A 17 40.91 28.26 -13.99
CA THR A 17 40.94 28.72 -15.38
C THR A 17 40.93 30.24 -15.44
N THR A 18 40.10 30.90 -14.63
CA THR A 18 40.03 32.36 -14.57
C THR A 18 41.32 32.97 -14.04
N MET A 19 41.90 32.39 -12.97
CA MET A 19 43.15 32.85 -12.35
C MET A 19 44.34 32.80 -13.33
N THR A 20 44.34 31.82 -14.24
CA THR A 20 45.40 31.66 -15.25
C THR A 20 45.08 32.37 -16.58
N GLY A 21 44.04 33.22 -16.60
CA GLY A 21 43.69 34.09 -17.73
C GLY A 21 42.79 33.48 -18.80
N GLY A 22 42.22 32.29 -18.55
CA GLY A 22 41.27 31.64 -19.43
C GLY A 22 39.85 32.24 -19.34
N THR A 23 39.04 31.94 -20.35
CA THR A 23 37.59 32.19 -20.35
C THR A 23 36.88 30.96 -19.81
N VAL A 24 35.89 31.17 -18.94
CA VAL A 24 35.10 30.10 -18.32
C VAL A 24 33.64 30.20 -18.71
N ARG A 25 33.01 29.04 -18.83
CA ARG A 25 31.58 28.83 -19.04
C ARG A 25 30.98 29.59 -20.21
N GLU A 26 31.68 29.66 -21.33
CA GLU A 26 31.05 30.16 -22.55
C GLU A 26 30.03 29.13 -23.04
N THR A 27 28.79 29.57 -23.26
CA THR A 27 27.67 28.70 -23.62
C THR A 27 27.41 28.78 -25.11
N LEU A 28 27.41 27.63 -25.79
CA LEU A 28 27.06 27.50 -27.20
C LEU A 28 25.98 26.44 -27.38
N THR A 29 25.02 26.70 -28.28
CA THR A 29 24.01 25.71 -28.65
C THR A 29 24.47 24.92 -29.85
N VAL A 30 24.25 23.60 -29.83
CA VAL A 30 24.58 22.72 -30.95
C VAL A 30 23.48 22.83 -32.00
N GLU A 31 23.82 23.37 -33.17
CA GLU A 31 22.87 23.48 -34.28
C GLU A 31 22.60 22.10 -34.90
N ALA A 32 21.34 21.86 -35.29
CA ALA A 32 20.92 20.61 -35.91
C ALA A 32 21.43 20.51 -37.36
N GLY A 33 22.64 19.99 -37.55
CA GLY A 33 23.18 19.65 -38.86
C GLY A 33 22.76 18.24 -39.29
N ILE A 34 22.10 18.11 -40.44
CA ILE A 34 21.79 16.80 -41.06
C ILE A 34 23.09 16.27 -41.68
N ASN A 35 23.68 15.22 -41.10
CA ASN A 35 24.82 14.46 -41.67
C ASN A 35 26.11 15.26 -41.98
N GLU A 36 26.33 16.40 -41.34
CA GLU A 36 27.57 17.17 -41.43
C GLU A 36 28.35 17.13 -40.11
N PRO A 37 29.69 17.27 -40.14
CA PRO A 37 30.46 17.33 -38.91
C PRO A 37 29.99 18.52 -38.07
N ILE A 38 29.70 18.29 -36.79
CA ILE A 38 29.22 19.33 -35.87
C ILE A 38 30.36 20.33 -35.64
N ILE A 39 30.21 21.52 -36.24
CA ILE A 39 31.07 22.68 -36.06
C ILE A 39 30.32 23.67 -35.19
N LEU A 40 30.92 24.03 -34.04
CA LEU A 40 30.31 24.99 -33.14
C LEU A 40 30.39 26.41 -33.70
N GLN A 41 29.52 27.29 -33.20
CA GLN A 41 29.66 28.73 -33.42
C GLN A 41 31.02 29.23 -32.90
N LYS A 42 31.47 30.37 -33.44
CA LYS A 42 32.78 30.95 -33.09
C LYS A 42 32.81 31.34 -31.62
N LEU A 43 33.90 31.00 -30.94
CA LEU A 43 34.14 31.41 -29.56
C LEU A 43 34.37 32.93 -29.46
N SER A 44 33.89 33.53 -28.37
CA SER A 44 33.83 34.99 -28.18
C SER A 44 35.20 35.65 -28.14
N LYS A 45 36.19 35.05 -27.45
CA LYS A 45 37.57 35.55 -27.39
C LYS A 45 38.48 34.74 -28.32
N ARG A 46 38.71 35.29 -29.51
CA ARG A 46 39.56 34.70 -30.55
C ARG A 46 40.86 35.50 -30.76
N PRO A 47 41.94 34.87 -31.25
CA PRO A 47 42.07 33.44 -31.57
C PRO A 47 42.21 32.58 -30.29
N VAL A 48 41.84 31.31 -30.38
CA VAL A 48 41.86 30.34 -29.28
C VAL A 48 43.16 29.53 -29.32
N ARG A 49 43.89 29.50 -28.21
CA ARG A 49 45.14 28.75 -28.07
C ARG A 49 44.90 27.28 -27.74
N ARG A 50 44.00 27.02 -26.79
CA ARG A 50 43.63 25.66 -26.37
C ARG A 50 42.28 25.66 -25.66
N ILE A 51 41.58 24.53 -25.72
CA ILE A 51 40.41 24.26 -24.89
C ILE A 51 40.85 23.51 -23.64
N SER A 52 40.26 23.89 -22.52
CA SER A 52 40.54 23.28 -21.21
C SER A 52 39.43 22.34 -20.74
N HIS A 53 38.18 22.65 -21.07
CA HIS A 53 37.03 21.84 -20.69
C HIS A 53 35.87 22.06 -21.67
N ILE A 54 35.16 20.98 -22.01
CA ILE A 54 33.89 21.00 -22.73
C ILE A 54 32.95 20.03 -22.04
N GLU A 55 31.76 20.51 -21.73
CA GLU A 55 30.67 19.74 -21.14
C GLU A 55 29.36 20.03 -21.87
N GLU A 56 28.61 19.00 -22.22
CA GLU A 56 27.24 19.10 -22.71
C GLU A 56 26.27 18.95 -21.55
N ILE A 57 25.25 19.80 -21.55
CA ILE A 57 24.02 19.62 -20.77
C ILE A 57 22.97 19.08 -21.75
N ARG A 58 22.64 17.81 -21.57
CA ARG A 58 21.60 17.10 -22.33
C ARG A 58 20.35 17.01 -21.50
N VAL A 59 19.20 17.35 -22.09
CA VAL A 59 17.91 17.25 -21.42
C VAL A 59 17.10 16.17 -22.13
N ASP A 60 16.77 15.11 -21.42
CA ASP A 60 15.94 14.03 -21.96
C ASP A 60 14.48 14.48 -22.11
N PRO A 61 13.63 13.75 -22.87
CA PRO A 61 12.20 14.08 -23.03
C PRO A 61 11.42 14.17 -21.71
N GLU A 62 11.93 13.52 -20.66
CA GLU A 62 11.38 13.53 -19.29
C GLU A 62 11.87 14.74 -18.47
N GLY A 63 12.71 15.62 -19.04
CA GLY A 63 13.25 16.81 -18.39
C GLY A 63 14.48 16.56 -17.51
N VAL A 64 15.08 15.36 -17.56
CA VAL A 64 16.27 15.01 -16.78
C VAL A 64 17.52 15.58 -17.44
N GLU A 65 18.29 16.38 -16.69
CA GLU A 65 19.56 16.92 -17.16
C GLU A 65 20.73 15.95 -16.91
N THR A 66 21.42 15.54 -17.98
CA THR A 66 22.64 14.74 -17.93
C THR A 66 23.84 15.56 -18.40
N LYS A 67 24.91 15.57 -17.60
CA LYS A 67 26.17 16.24 -17.94
C LYS A 67 27.14 15.27 -18.60
N ILE A 68 27.57 15.57 -19.83
CA ILE A 68 28.50 14.74 -20.61
C ILE A 68 29.78 15.51 -20.87
N ARG A 69 30.90 15.00 -20.36
CA ARG A 69 32.22 15.60 -20.57
C ARG A 69 32.88 15.06 -21.85
N TYR A 70 33.45 15.96 -22.65
CA TYR A 70 34.28 15.61 -23.81
C TYR A 70 35.77 15.74 -23.53
N THR A 71 36.54 14.92 -24.24
CA THR A 71 38.00 14.87 -24.17
C THR A 71 38.63 15.40 -25.47
N PRO A 72 39.92 15.75 -25.47
CA PRO A 72 40.63 16.16 -26.70
C PRO A 72 40.64 15.10 -27.82
N ASN A 73 40.22 13.87 -27.55
CA ASN A 73 40.02 12.86 -28.58
C ASN A 73 38.71 13.07 -29.35
N ASP A 74 37.70 13.67 -28.74
CA ASP A 74 36.35 13.81 -29.31
C ASP A 74 36.24 15.00 -30.27
N TYR A 75 37.12 16.00 -30.16
CA TYR A 75 37.05 17.24 -30.92
C TYR A 75 38.41 17.72 -31.44
N GLU A 76 38.38 18.68 -32.35
CA GLU A 76 39.52 19.40 -32.89
C GLU A 76 39.22 20.91 -32.92
N LEU A 77 40.24 21.72 -32.62
CA LEU A 77 40.13 23.18 -32.72
C LEU A 77 40.44 23.60 -34.15
N ILE A 78 39.52 24.30 -34.81
CA ILE A 78 39.63 24.68 -36.22
C ILE A 78 39.60 26.20 -36.39
N ALA A 79 40.15 26.66 -37.53
CA ALA A 79 39.99 28.01 -38.02
C ALA A 79 38.87 28.02 -39.07
N THR A 80 37.78 28.72 -38.80
CA THR A 80 36.68 28.92 -39.76
C THR A 80 36.92 30.11 -40.71
N GLY A 81 38.07 30.78 -40.59
CA GLY A 81 38.52 31.87 -41.46
C GLY A 81 40.04 32.07 -41.40
N ASN A 82 40.54 33.22 -41.86
CA ASN A 82 41.98 33.52 -41.92
C ASN A 82 42.59 34.01 -40.59
N GLU A 83 41.79 34.17 -39.52
CA GLU A 83 42.19 34.83 -38.27
C GLU A 83 42.66 33.86 -37.16
N GLY A 84 43.17 32.68 -37.52
CA GLY A 84 43.58 31.67 -36.54
C GLY A 84 42.43 30.82 -36.00
N LEU A 85 42.72 29.95 -35.02
CA LEU A 85 41.76 28.98 -34.48
C LEU A 85 40.64 29.69 -33.72
N ASP A 86 39.38 29.42 -34.04
CA ASP A 86 38.23 30.17 -33.52
C ASP A 86 36.98 29.33 -33.21
N SER A 87 36.95 28.05 -33.61
CA SER A 87 35.81 27.16 -33.41
C SER A 87 36.25 25.72 -33.07
N VAL A 88 35.29 24.91 -32.64
CA VAL A 88 35.46 23.49 -32.27
C VAL A 88 34.70 22.64 -33.26
N LYS A 89 35.37 21.64 -33.84
CA LYS A 89 34.76 20.62 -34.69
C LYS A 89 34.81 19.27 -33.99
N PHE A 90 33.66 18.60 -33.83
CA PHE A 90 33.60 17.24 -33.31
C PHE A 90 33.99 16.21 -34.37
N ARG A 91 34.61 15.11 -33.96
CA ARG A 91 35.06 14.03 -34.86
C ARG A 91 33.96 12.99 -35.06
N ASP A 92 33.68 12.64 -36.32
CA ASP A 92 32.54 11.79 -36.74
C ASP A 92 32.50 10.36 -36.15
N ARG A 93 33.60 9.85 -35.59
CA ARG A 93 33.70 8.48 -35.03
C ARG A 93 33.79 8.42 -33.50
N ASN A 94 33.71 9.56 -32.83
CA ASN A 94 33.82 9.66 -31.37
C ASN A 94 32.50 10.16 -30.78
N ARG A 95 32.47 10.43 -29.46
CA ARG A 95 31.27 10.93 -28.80
C ARG A 95 30.89 12.27 -29.41
N MET A 96 29.68 12.38 -29.96
CA MET A 96 29.13 13.61 -30.52
C MET A 96 28.08 14.19 -29.58
N PRO A 97 27.92 15.52 -29.54
CA PRO A 97 26.81 16.15 -28.85
C PRO A 97 25.50 15.98 -29.63
N ASP A 98 24.40 16.01 -28.90
CA ASP A 98 23.06 15.93 -29.48
C ASP A 98 22.66 17.27 -30.10
N ALA A 99 21.92 17.21 -31.20
CA ALA A 99 21.37 18.40 -31.83
C ALA A 99 20.44 19.15 -30.87
N GLY A 100 20.63 20.46 -30.73
CA GLY A 100 19.86 21.31 -29.82
C GLY A 100 20.35 21.30 -28.37
N SER A 101 21.37 20.52 -28.03
CA SER A 101 21.95 20.53 -26.69
C SER A 101 22.79 21.79 -26.43
N THR A 102 23.06 22.04 -25.15
CA THR A 102 23.84 23.21 -24.72
C THR A 102 25.23 22.78 -24.27
N LEU A 103 26.27 23.36 -24.87
CA LEU A 103 27.67 23.13 -24.52
C LEU A 103 28.21 24.27 -23.66
N ILE A 104 28.96 23.91 -22.62
CA ILE A 104 29.70 24.81 -21.74
C ILE A 104 31.19 24.60 -21.98
N ILE A 105 31.89 25.66 -22.38
CA ILE A 105 33.28 25.61 -22.84
C ILE A 105 34.16 26.54 -22.00
N ASN A 106 35.27 25.98 -21.49
CA ASN A 106 36.35 26.74 -20.88
C ASN A 106 37.58 26.67 -21.79
N TYR A 107 38.20 27.80 -22.12
CA TYR A 107 39.30 27.85 -23.08
C TYR A 107 40.27 29.01 -22.80
N TYR A 108 41.44 28.98 -23.43
CA TYR A 108 42.45 30.03 -23.33
C TYR A 108 42.63 30.73 -24.68
N PRO A 109 42.37 32.05 -24.76
CA PRO A 109 42.72 32.85 -25.94
C PRO A 109 44.25 32.95 -26.15
N VAL A 110 44.68 33.23 -27.38
CA VAL A 110 46.08 33.55 -27.70
C VAL A 110 46.52 34.87 -27.08
N THR A 111 45.59 35.79 -26.89
CA THR A 111 45.81 37.09 -26.21
C THR A 111 46.01 36.98 -24.69
N THR A 112 45.92 35.77 -24.13
CA THR A 112 46.16 35.56 -22.70
C THR A 112 47.62 35.81 -22.37
N GLU A 113 47.90 36.82 -21.54
CA GLU A 113 49.25 37.07 -21.06
C GLU A 113 49.77 35.89 -20.22
N PRO A 114 51.07 35.56 -20.28
CA PRO A 114 51.66 34.55 -19.43
C PRO A 114 51.45 34.91 -17.96
N THR A 115 50.75 34.06 -17.23
CA THR A 115 50.57 34.26 -15.79
C THR A 115 51.79 33.72 -15.03
N PRO A 116 52.22 34.38 -13.95
CA PRO A 116 53.34 33.90 -13.13
C PRO A 116 53.00 32.59 -12.40
N ILE A 117 51.72 32.22 -12.34
CA ILE A 117 51.22 31.00 -11.71
C ILE A 117 51.21 29.88 -12.74
N THR A 118 52.20 28.99 -12.64
CA THR A 118 52.40 27.89 -13.60
C THR A 118 51.97 26.52 -13.08
N ASP A 119 51.97 26.33 -11.75
CA ASP A 119 51.55 25.07 -11.13
C ASP A 119 50.11 25.15 -10.62
N VAL A 120 49.22 24.43 -11.33
CA VAL A 120 47.80 24.25 -11.02
C VAL A 120 47.46 22.79 -10.72
N THR A 121 48.48 21.96 -10.49
CA THR A 121 48.32 20.55 -10.20
C THR A 121 47.87 20.34 -8.75
N VAL A 122 47.34 19.15 -8.45
CA VAL A 122 46.92 18.77 -7.09
C VAL A 122 48.14 18.81 -6.17
N GLY A 123 48.01 19.53 -5.04
CA GLY A 123 49.09 19.75 -4.08
C GLY A 123 49.85 21.06 -4.26
N SER A 124 49.61 21.81 -5.34
CA SER A 124 50.17 23.16 -5.52
C SER A 124 49.50 24.17 -4.58
N VAL A 125 50.27 25.15 -4.10
CA VAL A 125 49.77 26.21 -3.20
C VAL A 125 48.62 26.98 -3.86
N ALA A 126 48.77 27.32 -5.15
CA ALA A 126 47.75 28.05 -5.89
C ALA A 126 46.44 27.25 -5.97
N ARG A 127 46.51 25.95 -6.24
CA ARG A 127 45.32 25.10 -6.25
C ARG A 127 44.69 24.94 -4.87
N THR A 128 45.47 24.71 -3.82
CA THR A 128 44.94 24.60 -2.46
C THR A 128 44.20 25.86 -2.02
N MET A 129 44.70 27.05 -2.39
CA MET A 129 43.98 28.31 -2.15
C MET A 129 42.67 28.36 -2.94
N MET A 130 42.68 28.05 -4.25
CA MET A 130 41.47 28.04 -5.07
C MET A 130 40.44 26.99 -4.63
N GLU A 131 40.89 25.85 -4.13
CA GLU A 131 40.06 24.82 -3.51
C GLU A 131 39.38 25.33 -2.23
N THR A 132 40.10 26.10 -1.41
CA THR A 132 39.51 26.74 -0.23
C THR A 132 38.41 27.74 -0.62
N PHE A 133 38.68 28.62 -1.59
CA PHE A 133 37.67 29.55 -2.11
C PHE A 133 36.50 28.82 -2.77
N GLY A 134 36.78 27.79 -3.56
CA GLY A 134 35.77 26.96 -4.21
C GLY A 134 34.82 26.29 -3.20
N ARG A 135 35.35 25.86 -2.05
CA ARG A 135 34.54 25.28 -0.98
C ARG A 135 33.58 26.30 -0.36
N GLU A 136 34.06 27.51 -0.07
CA GLU A 136 33.22 28.58 0.48
C GLU A 136 32.15 29.05 -0.52
N LEU A 137 32.52 29.17 -1.81
CA LEU A 137 31.56 29.49 -2.86
C LEU A 137 30.51 28.38 -3.04
N ALA A 138 30.92 27.12 -3.03
CA ALA A 138 29.99 25.99 -3.14
C ALA A 138 29.00 25.97 -1.97
N THR A 139 29.50 26.22 -0.77
CA THR A 139 28.66 26.30 0.44
C THR A 139 27.68 27.47 0.34
N THR A 140 28.14 28.63 -0.16
CA THR A 140 27.30 29.82 -0.36
C THR A 140 26.21 29.56 -1.41
N GLU A 141 26.54 28.93 -2.54
CA GLU A 141 25.56 28.59 -3.56
C GLU A 141 24.53 27.58 -3.05
N GLN A 142 24.95 26.58 -2.27
CA GLN A 142 24.00 25.66 -1.62
C GLN A 142 23.06 26.38 -0.64
N GLN A 143 23.57 27.35 0.12
CA GLN A 143 22.74 28.18 1.01
C GLN A 143 21.75 29.03 0.21
N LEU A 144 22.15 29.60 -0.93
CA LEU A 144 21.25 30.35 -1.82
C LEU A 144 20.15 29.45 -2.40
N ASP A 145 20.48 28.23 -2.83
CA ASP A 145 19.50 27.24 -3.29
C ASP A 145 18.50 26.88 -2.17
N PHE A 146 18.99 26.67 -0.95
CA PHE A 146 18.13 26.42 0.20
C PHE A 146 17.18 27.60 0.49
N VAL A 147 17.68 28.84 0.44
CA VAL A 147 16.85 30.05 0.61
C VAL A 147 15.81 30.16 -0.51
N TYR A 148 16.20 29.87 -1.75
CA TYR A 148 15.28 29.87 -2.89
C TYR A 148 14.16 28.83 -2.70
N LYS A 149 14.51 27.58 -2.35
CA LYS A 149 13.56 26.51 -2.06
C LYS A 149 12.69 26.80 -0.84
N SER A 150 13.17 27.57 0.12
CA SER A 150 12.40 27.98 1.31
C SER A 150 11.24 28.94 1.00
N ALA A 151 11.17 29.49 -0.23
CA ALA A 151 10.11 30.42 -0.63
C ALA A 151 8.84 29.74 -1.15
N PHE A 152 8.87 28.43 -1.44
CA PHE A 152 7.75 27.71 -2.05
C PHE A 152 7.10 26.73 -1.08
N LEU A 153 5.77 26.58 -1.17
CA LEU A 153 4.99 25.73 -0.25
C LEU A 153 5.46 24.27 -0.23
N GLU A 154 5.79 23.72 -1.39
CA GLU A 154 6.18 22.32 -1.55
C GLU A 154 7.56 22.02 -0.94
N THR A 155 8.49 22.97 -1.02
CA THR A 155 9.90 22.77 -0.65
C THR A 155 10.30 23.42 0.67
N ALA A 156 9.53 24.40 1.17
CA ALA A 156 9.79 25.03 2.45
C ALA A 156 9.57 24.05 3.62
N THR A 157 10.41 24.19 4.65
CA THR A 157 10.34 23.38 5.88
C THR A 157 10.35 24.27 7.12
N ASP A 158 9.87 23.74 8.23
CA ASP A 158 9.87 24.35 9.57
C ASP A 158 9.36 25.80 9.56
N ASN A 159 10.17 26.73 10.09
CA ASN A 159 9.83 28.15 10.21
C ASN A 159 9.67 28.85 8.86
N ALA A 160 10.32 28.35 7.81
CA ALA A 160 10.14 28.92 6.47
C ALA A 160 8.74 28.58 5.95
N LEU A 161 8.32 27.31 6.12
CA LEU A 161 6.96 26.87 5.79
C LEU A 161 5.93 27.69 6.58
N ASP A 162 6.13 27.87 7.89
CA ASP A 162 5.25 28.66 8.75
C ASP A 162 5.06 30.10 8.23
N LYS A 163 6.12 30.72 7.69
CA LYS A 163 6.04 32.06 7.08
C LYS A 163 5.32 32.06 5.74
N VAL A 164 5.56 31.06 4.90
CA VAL A 164 4.89 30.94 3.59
C VAL A 164 3.39 30.75 3.77
N VAL A 165 2.97 29.86 4.67
CA VAL A 165 1.53 29.61 4.90
C VAL A 165 0.85 30.80 5.59
N ALA A 166 1.57 31.57 6.40
CA ALA A 166 1.04 32.77 7.04
C ALA A 166 0.63 33.85 6.01
N LEU A 167 1.24 33.87 4.82
CA LEU A 167 0.85 34.80 3.73
C LEU A 167 -0.60 34.59 3.26
N ILE A 168 -1.13 33.37 3.40
CA ILE A 168 -2.52 33.05 3.06
C ILE A 168 -3.43 32.97 4.30
N GLY A 169 -2.96 33.44 5.46
CA GLY A 169 -3.74 33.47 6.70
C GLY A 169 -3.83 32.12 7.44
N VAL A 170 -3.05 31.12 7.03
CA VAL A 170 -2.98 29.82 7.71
C VAL A 170 -1.86 29.84 8.75
N ASN A 171 -2.15 29.40 9.98
CA ASN A 171 -1.16 29.25 11.05
C ASN A 171 -1.07 27.80 11.49
N ARG A 172 0.13 27.34 11.85
CA ARG A 172 0.37 25.98 12.34
C ARG A 172 -0.34 25.74 13.68
N MET A 173 -0.96 24.58 13.84
CA MET A 173 -1.54 24.20 15.12
C MET A 173 -0.41 23.90 16.13
N PRO A 174 -0.37 24.63 17.26
CA PRO A 174 0.66 24.41 18.27
C PRO A 174 0.44 23.06 18.97
N ALA A 175 1.51 22.50 19.52
CA ALA A 175 1.37 21.40 20.45
C ALA A 175 0.57 21.83 21.68
N GLY A 176 -0.31 20.97 22.20
CA GLY A 176 -0.98 21.21 23.48
C GLY A 176 0.01 21.18 24.63
N HIS A 177 -0.30 21.78 25.77
CA HIS A 177 0.55 21.68 26.97
C HIS A 177 0.46 20.27 27.59
N PRO A 178 1.52 19.77 28.26
CA PRO A 178 1.44 18.49 28.96
C PRO A 178 0.43 18.57 30.11
N VAL A 179 -0.28 17.47 30.37
CA VAL A 179 -1.29 17.35 31.44
C VAL A 179 -0.91 16.20 32.36
N VAL A 180 -1.14 16.37 33.66
CA VAL A 180 -0.81 15.40 34.70
C VAL A 180 -1.81 15.49 35.85
N ASN A 181 -1.97 14.42 36.62
CA ASN A 181 -2.68 14.47 37.90
C ASN A 181 -1.69 14.70 39.03
N LEU A 182 -1.90 15.75 39.83
CA LEU A 182 -1.18 16.00 41.06
C LEU A 182 -1.97 15.43 42.23
N LYS A 183 -1.31 14.62 43.05
CA LYS A 183 -1.81 14.08 44.31
C LYS A 183 -1.32 14.96 45.44
N PHE A 184 -2.25 15.58 46.15
CA PHE A 184 -1.97 16.35 47.36
C PHE A 184 -2.24 15.47 48.57
N SER A 185 -1.24 15.30 49.44
CA SER A 185 -1.33 14.48 50.65
C SER A 185 -1.34 15.36 51.90
N ARG A 186 -2.24 15.07 52.82
CA ARG A 186 -2.45 15.82 54.08
C ARG A 186 -1.36 15.51 55.11
N ILE A 187 -1.03 16.49 55.97
CA ILE A 187 -0.21 16.28 57.19
C ILE A 187 -1.00 15.45 58.21
N LEU A 188 -0.36 14.40 58.75
CA LEU A 188 -0.93 13.58 59.83
C LEU A 188 -1.34 14.45 61.02
N GLY A 189 -2.59 14.30 61.46
CA GLY A 189 -3.15 15.06 62.59
C GLY A 189 -3.75 16.44 62.23
N SER A 190 -3.64 16.90 60.98
CA SER A 190 -4.33 18.11 60.52
C SER A 190 -5.84 17.88 60.42
N ALA A 191 -6.61 18.51 61.31
CA ALA A 191 -8.07 18.49 61.29
C ALA A 191 -8.60 19.77 60.62
N GLY A 192 -9.47 19.61 59.61
CA GLY A 192 -10.11 20.73 58.92
C GLY A 192 -10.15 20.56 57.40
N ARG A 193 -10.94 21.42 56.75
CA ARG A 193 -11.07 21.49 55.30
C ARG A 193 -9.87 22.25 54.72
N ILE A 194 -9.20 21.70 53.70
CA ILE A 194 -8.06 22.36 53.03
C ILE A 194 -8.48 22.69 51.60
N THR A 195 -8.34 23.95 51.20
CA THR A 195 -8.65 24.40 49.84
C THR A 195 -7.36 24.72 49.11
N ILE A 196 -7.17 24.04 47.98
CA ILE A 196 -6.09 24.26 47.02
C ILE A 196 -6.71 25.03 45.85
N PRO A 197 -6.34 26.30 45.63
CA PRO A 197 -6.90 27.08 44.55
C PRO A 197 -6.46 26.55 43.18
N ALA A 198 -7.27 26.83 42.16
CA ALA A 198 -6.82 26.70 40.77
C ALA A 198 -5.62 27.63 40.53
N GLY A 199 -4.69 27.24 39.67
CA GLY A 199 -3.47 27.99 39.39
C GLY A 199 -2.35 27.79 40.41
N THR A 200 -2.47 26.84 41.33
CA THR A 200 -1.38 26.46 42.24
C THR A 200 -0.23 25.87 41.42
N VAL A 201 0.97 26.46 41.52
CA VAL A 201 2.15 26.06 40.75
C VAL A 201 2.99 25.01 41.50
N VAL A 202 3.32 23.92 40.82
CA VAL A 202 4.21 22.85 41.29
C VAL A 202 5.24 22.55 40.20
N SER A 203 6.51 22.50 40.59
CA SER A 203 7.64 22.33 39.67
C SER A 203 8.40 21.03 39.91
N ASP A 204 9.13 20.59 38.88
CA ASP A 204 10.08 19.47 38.96
C ASP A 204 11.52 19.94 39.29
N GLY A 205 12.46 19.00 39.29
CA GLY A 205 13.90 19.28 39.48
C GLY A 205 14.55 20.14 38.38
N ASN A 206 13.94 20.20 37.19
CA ASN A 206 14.41 20.94 36.02
C ASN A 206 13.69 22.28 35.82
N ASN A 207 12.89 22.72 36.81
CA ASN A 207 12.10 23.94 36.78
C ASN A 207 10.98 23.94 35.71
N ASN A 208 10.47 22.77 35.31
CA ASN A 208 9.23 22.68 34.55
C ASN A 208 8.04 22.95 35.47
N ARG A 209 7.23 23.97 35.14
CA ARG A 209 6.14 24.47 35.99
C ARG A 209 4.80 23.90 35.54
N TYR A 210 4.04 23.36 36.48
CA TYR A 210 2.68 22.85 36.29
C TYR A 210 1.69 23.56 37.20
N MET A 211 0.52 23.90 36.67
CA MET A 211 -0.52 24.66 37.37
C MET A 211 -1.79 23.82 37.50
N THR A 212 -2.40 23.80 38.69
CA THR A 212 -3.70 23.13 38.89
C THR A 212 -4.78 23.77 38.01
N LEU A 213 -5.51 22.95 37.25
CA LEU A 213 -6.54 23.42 36.30
C LEU A 213 -7.86 23.78 36.99
N SER A 214 -8.12 23.20 38.16
CA SER A 214 -9.32 23.44 38.94
C SER A 214 -8.98 23.51 40.43
N SER A 215 -9.87 24.12 41.21
CA SER A 215 -9.73 24.14 42.66
C SER A 215 -10.00 22.76 43.24
N LEU A 216 -9.14 22.33 44.15
CA LEU A 216 -9.25 21.07 44.87
C LEU A 216 -9.58 21.35 46.34
N VAL A 217 -10.54 20.62 46.91
CA VAL A 217 -10.87 20.73 48.33
C VAL A 217 -10.66 19.37 48.98
N LEU A 218 -9.75 19.27 49.92
CA LEU A 218 -9.63 18.09 50.78
C LEU A 218 -10.63 18.22 51.93
N GLU A 219 -11.61 17.33 51.97
CA GLU A 219 -12.61 17.30 53.04
C GLU A 219 -11.97 16.80 54.36
N PRO A 220 -12.59 17.07 55.53
CA PRO A 220 -12.07 16.60 56.81
C PRO A 220 -11.80 15.08 56.78
N TYR A 221 -10.64 14.68 57.29
CA TYR A 221 -10.17 13.28 57.35
C TYR A 221 -9.83 12.63 55.99
N GLU A 222 -9.98 13.33 54.87
CA GLU A 222 -9.47 12.88 53.58
C GLU A 222 -7.94 12.97 53.55
N GLN A 223 -7.26 11.84 53.33
CA GLN A 223 -5.80 11.72 53.40
C GLN A 223 -5.08 12.29 52.18
N SER A 224 -5.65 12.07 50.99
CA SER A 224 -5.08 12.58 49.75
C SER A 224 -6.15 12.67 48.67
N ARG A 225 -6.01 13.63 47.75
CA ARG A 225 -6.89 13.75 46.59
C ARG A 225 -6.10 14.20 45.37
N GLU A 226 -6.53 13.75 44.19
CA GLU A 226 -5.92 14.14 42.91
C GLU A 226 -6.67 15.30 42.25
N VAL A 227 -5.91 16.14 41.54
CA VAL A 227 -6.43 17.22 40.68
C VAL A 227 -5.60 17.29 39.40
N ALA A 228 -6.26 17.59 38.28
CA ALA A 228 -5.56 17.78 37.02
C ALA A 228 -4.74 19.08 37.04
N ALA A 229 -3.54 19.02 36.50
CA ALA A 229 -2.64 20.14 36.31
C ALA A 229 -2.11 20.16 34.87
N GLY A 230 -1.92 21.36 34.33
CA GLY A 230 -1.35 21.59 33.00
C GLY A 230 0.01 22.27 33.11
N GLY A 231 0.94 21.96 32.20
CA GLY A 231 2.18 22.71 32.07
C GLY A 231 1.90 24.18 31.71
N GLU A 232 2.78 25.08 32.13
CA GLU A 232 2.66 26.53 31.89
C GLU A 232 2.49 26.90 30.40
N GLY A 233 3.04 26.09 29.49
CA GLY A 233 2.78 26.26 28.07
C GLY A 233 3.17 25.07 27.19
N PRO A 234 3.06 25.22 25.86
CA PRO A 234 3.45 24.18 24.90
C PRO A 234 4.92 23.75 25.03
N GLY A 235 5.80 24.65 25.45
CA GLY A 235 7.23 24.38 25.63
C GLY A 235 7.59 23.59 26.88
N THR A 236 6.64 23.38 27.81
CA THR A 236 6.90 22.62 29.04
C THR A 236 7.18 21.15 28.69
N LYS A 237 8.28 20.60 29.21
CA LYS A 237 8.64 19.19 29.02
C LYS A 237 7.75 18.29 29.87
N GLU A 238 7.57 17.04 29.45
CA GLU A 238 6.81 16.05 30.22
C GLU A 238 7.59 15.64 31.48
N ALA A 239 7.00 15.90 32.64
CA ALA A 239 7.54 15.45 33.92
C ALA A 239 7.35 13.94 34.12
N ALA A 240 8.40 13.25 34.59
CA ALA A 240 8.31 11.84 34.95
C ALA A 240 7.48 11.62 36.23
N GLU A 241 7.08 10.38 36.49
CA GLU A 241 6.41 9.98 37.74
C GLU A 241 7.18 10.49 38.99
N ASN A 242 6.43 10.99 39.97
CA ASN A 242 6.92 11.46 41.28
C ASN A 242 8.01 12.56 41.23
N THR A 243 8.12 13.29 40.12
CA THR A 243 9.10 14.39 39.99
C THR A 243 8.52 15.78 40.32
N LEU A 244 7.19 15.95 40.26
CA LEU A 244 6.51 17.21 40.58
C LEU A 244 6.25 17.32 42.08
N ASN A 245 7.26 17.78 42.82
CA ASN A 245 7.23 17.84 44.28
C ASN A 245 7.64 19.18 44.89
N ARG A 246 7.86 20.22 44.07
CA ARG A 246 8.28 21.56 44.54
C ARG A 246 7.17 22.58 44.34
N PRO A 247 6.26 22.79 45.31
CA PRO A 247 5.30 23.89 45.23
C PRO A 247 6.00 25.24 45.33
N GLU A 248 5.58 26.21 44.52
CA GLU A 248 6.08 27.60 44.65
C GLU A 248 5.48 28.30 45.87
N VAL A 249 4.24 27.95 46.21
CA VAL A 249 3.52 28.48 47.37
C VAL A 249 3.13 27.30 48.26
N LEU A 250 3.58 27.32 49.52
CA LEU A 250 3.22 26.30 50.51
C LEU A 250 1.75 26.44 50.91
N ILE A 251 1.04 25.32 50.93
CA ILE A 251 -0.38 25.24 51.31
C ILE A 251 -0.46 24.65 52.70
N ALA A 252 -1.06 25.40 53.64
CA ALA A 252 -1.18 24.95 55.03
C ALA A 252 -1.96 23.62 55.11
N GLY A 253 -1.38 22.63 55.83
CA GLY A 253 -2.00 21.32 56.04
C GLY A 253 -1.67 20.26 54.97
N ILE A 254 -0.92 20.60 53.92
CA ILE A 254 -0.40 19.65 52.92
C ILE A 254 1.02 19.23 53.30
N ALA A 255 1.27 17.92 53.35
CA ALA A 255 2.57 17.32 53.68
C ALA A 255 3.43 17.16 52.43
N GLU A 256 2.83 16.66 51.36
CA GLU A 256 3.54 16.27 50.14
C GLU A 256 2.64 16.47 48.93
N ILE A 257 3.27 16.83 47.81
CA ILE A 257 2.66 16.87 46.49
C ILE A 257 3.48 15.95 45.59
N THR A 258 2.81 15.04 44.91
CA THR A 258 3.45 14.15 43.94
C THR A 258 2.59 14.02 42.69
N ASN A 259 3.16 13.51 41.61
CA ASN A 259 2.42 13.07 40.44
C ASN A 259 2.55 11.54 40.31
N PRO A 260 1.52 10.76 40.70
CA PRO A 260 1.60 9.29 40.67
C PRO A 260 1.83 8.69 39.28
N LYS A 261 1.50 9.45 38.23
CA LYS A 261 1.72 9.08 36.82
C LYS A 261 2.56 10.16 36.14
N PRO A 262 3.33 9.82 35.09
CA PRO A 262 4.03 10.81 34.29
C PRO A 262 3.05 11.78 33.62
N ALA A 263 3.51 12.99 33.37
CA ALA A 263 2.79 13.93 32.54
C ALA A 263 2.76 13.44 31.09
N ARG A 264 1.68 13.75 30.38
CA ARG A 264 1.52 13.35 28.98
C ARG A 264 0.95 14.50 28.15
N ARG A 265 1.34 14.57 26.89
CA ARG A 265 0.76 15.52 25.94
C ARG A 265 -0.41 14.89 25.19
N LEU A 266 -1.51 15.63 25.10
CA LEU A 266 -2.73 15.18 24.41
C LEU A 266 -2.75 15.55 22.92
N SER A 267 -2.00 16.57 22.51
CA SER A 267 -1.87 16.97 21.11
C SER A 267 -0.43 17.34 20.76
N VAL A 268 0.03 16.79 19.64
CA VAL A 268 1.37 17.05 19.09
C VAL A 268 1.31 18.30 18.21
N ARG A 269 2.46 18.95 18.01
CA ARG A 269 2.59 20.02 17.02
C ARG A 269 2.28 19.43 15.64
N GLU A 270 1.47 20.12 14.85
CA GLU A 270 1.20 19.75 13.46
C GLU A 270 2.53 19.66 12.67
N SER A 271 2.70 18.57 11.92
CA SER A 271 3.89 18.34 11.10
C SER A 271 3.89 19.23 9.85
N ASP A 272 5.05 19.35 9.19
CA ASP A 272 5.16 20.12 7.94
C ASP A 272 4.24 19.55 6.85
N GLU A 273 4.13 18.23 6.78
CA GLU A 273 3.31 17.56 5.77
C GLU A 273 1.82 17.78 6.01
N GLU A 274 1.36 17.71 7.26
CA GLU A 274 -0.02 18.03 7.64
C GLU A 274 -0.34 19.50 7.37
N LEU A 275 0.58 20.40 7.73
CA LEU A 275 0.43 21.83 7.47
C LEU A 275 0.33 22.11 5.98
N ARG A 276 1.18 21.51 5.14
CA ARG A 276 1.11 21.65 3.67
C ARG A 276 -0.23 21.18 3.15
N ARG A 277 -0.69 19.98 3.54
CA ARG A 277 -1.99 19.44 3.10
C ARG A 277 -3.14 20.35 3.47
N ARG A 278 -3.17 20.83 4.72
CA ARG A 278 -4.21 21.76 5.19
C ARG A 278 -4.14 23.11 4.47
N THR A 279 -2.95 23.61 4.21
CA THR A 279 -2.72 24.86 3.46
C THR A 279 -3.18 24.74 2.02
N SER A 280 -2.82 23.66 1.32
CA SER A 280 -3.29 23.40 -0.06
C SER A 280 -4.81 23.30 -0.11
N GLY A 281 -5.43 22.59 0.85
CA GLY A 281 -6.88 22.54 0.98
C GLY A 281 -7.51 23.93 1.19
N ALA A 282 -6.91 24.76 2.05
CA ALA A 282 -7.36 26.13 2.26
C ALA A 282 -7.23 26.99 0.99
N LEU A 283 -6.15 26.82 0.21
CA LEU A 283 -5.96 27.51 -1.06
C LEU A 283 -7.11 27.20 -2.04
N HIS A 284 -7.48 25.92 -2.17
CA HIS A 284 -8.60 25.51 -3.02
C HIS A 284 -9.96 26.04 -2.54
N GLY A 285 -10.11 26.30 -1.23
CA GLY A 285 -11.34 26.87 -0.66
C GLY A 285 -11.49 28.38 -0.84
N VAL A 286 -10.38 29.10 -1.05
CA VAL A 286 -10.34 30.58 -1.22
C VAL A 286 -10.30 30.99 -2.68
N LEU A 287 -9.69 30.17 -3.54
CA LEU A 287 -9.68 30.41 -4.99
C LEU A 287 -11.10 30.27 -5.55
N HIS A 288 -11.52 31.23 -6.37
CA HIS A 288 -12.77 31.14 -7.14
C HIS A 288 -12.43 31.08 -8.63
N GLY A 289 -13.29 30.45 -9.43
CA GLY A 289 -13.17 30.48 -10.89
C GLY A 289 -12.12 29.56 -11.51
N THR A 290 -11.44 28.71 -10.75
CA THR A 290 -10.59 27.63 -11.29
C THR A 290 -11.30 26.28 -11.23
N LEU A 291 -10.95 25.35 -12.12
CA LEU A 291 -11.51 23.99 -12.11
C LEU A 291 -11.29 23.29 -10.77
N ASP A 292 -10.08 23.41 -10.22
CA ASP A 292 -9.73 22.82 -8.94
C ASP A 292 -10.53 23.42 -7.79
N ALA A 293 -10.73 24.75 -7.77
CA ALA A 293 -11.56 25.39 -6.77
C ALA A 293 -13.00 24.87 -6.78
N MET A 294 -13.60 24.74 -7.98
CA MET A 294 -14.94 24.17 -8.11
C MET A 294 -14.97 22.69 -7.69
N LYS A 295 -14.01 21.89 -8.14
CA LYS A 295 -13.93 20.46 -7.81
C LYS A 295 -13.77 20.23 -6.32
N PHE A 296 -12.75 20.81 -5.69
CA PHE A 296 -12.47 20.63 -4.26
C PHE A 296 -13.49 21.35 -3.37
N GLY A 297 -13.99 22.51 -3.81
CA GLY A 297 -15.04 23.23 -3.10
C GLY A 297 -16.36 22.45 -3.03
N LEU A 298 -16.72 21.72 -4.09
CA LEU A 298 -17.88 20.84 -4.09
C LEU A 298 -17.63 19.52 -3.35
N LEU A 299 -16.43 18.93 -3.45
CA LEU A 299 -16.04 17.74 -2.68
C LEU A 299 -15.99 17.99 -1.16
N SER A 300 -15.87 19.25 -0.72
CA SER A 300 -15.87 19.59 0.71
C SER A 300 -17.25 19.47 1.38
N ILE A 301 -18.32 19.31 0.59
CA ILE A 301 -19.70 19.20 1.10
C ILE A 301 -19.96 17.75 1.52
N GLU A 302 -20.36 17.56 2.78
CA GLU A 302 -20.76 16.26 3.30
C GLU A 302 -22.00 15.75 2.53
N GLY A 303 -21.85 14.61 1.85
CA GLY A 303 -22.88 14.05 0.96
C GLY A 303 -22.51 14.05 -0.53
N VAL A 304 -21.45 14.76 -0.92
CA VAL A 304 -20.87 14.70 -2.27
C VAL A 304 -19.77 13.63 -2.32
N GLN A 305 -19.93 12.63 -3.19
CA GLN A 305 -18.97 11.54 -3.36
C GLN A 305 -17.91 11.88 -4.41
N SER A 306 -18.32 12.48 -5.52
CA SER A 306 -17.41 12.84 -6.61
C SER A 306 -17.95 13.98 -7.47
N VAL A 307 -17.03 14.65 -8.16
CA VAL A 307 -17.32 15.80 -9.01
C VAL A 307 -16.46 15.70 -10.28
N SER A 308 -17.13 15.71 -11.43
CA SER A 308 -16.52 15.80 -12.76
C SER A 308 -16.85 17.17 -13.35
N ILE A 309 -15.85 17.83 -13.93
CA ILE A 309 -16.00 19.14 -14.56
C ILE A 309 -15.41 19.06 -15.96
N THR A 310 -16.20 19.42 -16.97
CA THR A 310 -15.77 19.48 -18.37
C THR A 310 -15.88 20.91 -18.87
N GLU A 311 -14.77 21.46 -19.36
CA GLU A 311 -14.75 22.75 -20.06
C GLU A 311 -15.25 22.60 -21.49
N PHE A 312 -16.00 23.59 -21.97
CA PHE A 312 -16.49 23.65 -23.35
C PHE A 312 -17.25 22.38 -23.79
N PRO A 313 -18.25 21.90 -23.01
CA PRO A 313 -18.93 20.63 -23.29
C PRO A 313 -19.64 20.59 -24.66
N ASN A 314 -19.98 21.77 -25.20
CA ASN A 314 -20.61 21.95 -26.51
C ASN A 314 -19.70 22.76 -27.47
N ASP A 315 -18.38 22.79 -27.23
CA ASP A 315 -17.41 23.68 -27.90
C ASP A 315 -17.73 25.18 -27.76
N VAL A 316 -18.50 25.56 -26.74
CA VAL A 316 -18.87 26.96 -26.45
C VAL A 316 -17.99 27.52 -25.31
N PRO A 317 -17.15 28.53 -25.58
CA PRO A 317 -16.41 29.24 -24.54
C PRO A 317 -17.31 29.83 -23.46
N GLY A 318 -16.95 29.62 -22.20
CA GLY A 318 -17.72 30.11 -21.06
C GLY A 318 -18.85 29.19 -20.61
N GLU A 319 -18.96 27.97 -21.15
CA GLU A 319 -19.81 26.91 -20.59
C GLU A 319 -18.97 25.86 -19.84
N LEU A 320 -19.45 25.46 -18.67
CA LEU A 320 -18.92 24.36 -17.87
C LEU A 320 -20.00 23.32 -17.64
N LYS A 321 -19.71 22.06 -17.91
CA LYS A 321 -20.55 20.94 -17.45
C LYS A 321 -20.02 20.45 -16.11
N VAL A 322 -20.85 20.48 -15.08
CA VAL A 322 -20.51 19.99 -13.73
C VAL A 322 -21.42 18.81 -13.43
N GLU A 323 -20.82 17.63 -13.34
CA GLU A 323 -21.50 16.38 -13.01
C GLU A 323 -21.16 15.99 -11.58
N ILE A 324 -22.17 15.93 -10.72
CA ILE A 324 -22.01 15.67 -9.29
C ILE A 324 -22.63 14.34 -8.95
N ALA A 325 -21.95 13.59 -8.11
CA ALA A 325 -22.48 12.39 -7.53
C ALA A 325 -22.64 12.51 -6.03
N TYR A 326 -23.80 12.10 -5.59
CA TYR A 326 -24.19 12.16 -4.20
C TYR A 326 -24.13 10.75 -3.60
N SER A 327 -23.49 10.62 -2.44
CA SER A 327 -23.57 9.41 -1.63
C SER A 327 -24.98 9.27 -1.04
N ASN A 328 -25.55 10.38 -0.57
CA ASN A 328 -26.94 10.50 -0.18
C ASN A 328 -27.48 11.86 -0.65
N LYS A 329 -28.44 11.83 -1.59
CA LYS A 329 -29.04 13.06 -2.13
C LYS A 329 -30.22 13.46 -1.26
N THR A 330 -29.96 14.26 -0.22
CA THR A 330 -31.01 14.98 0.52
C THR A 330 -31.21 16.38 -0.09
N ASP A 331 -32.39 16.97 0.13
CA ASP A 331 -32.68 18.33 -0.35
C ASP A 331 -31.71 19.36 0.23
N GLU A 332 -31.31 19.20 1.49
CA GLU A 332 -30.33 20.05 2.17
C GLU A 332 -28.95 20.03 1.49
N VAL A 333 -28.44 18.84 1.15
CA VAL A 333 -27.15 18.69 0.45
C VAL A 333 -27.23 19.27 -0.96
N PHE A 334 -28.36 19.09 -1.64
CA PHE A 334 -28.57 19.67 -2.96
C PHE A 334 -28.57 21.20 -2.91
N GLU A 335 -29.29 21.81 -1.96
CA GLU A 335 -29.29 23.28 -1.78
C GLU A 335 -27.90 23.82 -1.44
N GLU A 336 -27.15 23.12 -0.59
CA GLU A 336 -25.78 23.49 -0.23
C GLU A 336 -24.84 23.44 -1.43
N VAL A 337 -24.96 22.41 -2.27
CA VAL A 337 -24.23 22.32 -3.54
C VAL A 337 -24.57 23.48 -4.47
N GLN A 338 -25.84 23.85 -4.60
CA GLN A 338 -26.24 25.00 -5.43
C GLN A 338 -25.64 26.31 -4.92
N ARG A 339 -25.68 26.52 -3.60
CA ARG A 339 -25.09 27.69 -2.95
C ARG A 339 -23.60 27.77 -3.23
N ARG A 340 -22.88 26.67 -2.99
CA ARG A 340 -21.42 26.60 -3.16
C ARG A 340 -21.00 26.77 -4.62
N LEU A 341 -21.74 26.15 -5.55
CA LEU A 341 -21.51 26.31 -6.98
C LEU A 341 -21.65 27.77 -7.42
N LYS A 342 -22.65 28.49 -6.89
CA LYS A 342 -22.85 29.92 -7.19
C LYS A 342 -21.73 30.80 -6.63
N GLU A 343 -21.21 30.48 -5.44
CA GLU A 343 -20.08 31.18 -4.81
C GLU A 343 -18.77 31.01 -5.60
N LEU A 344 -18.49 29.79 -6.04
CA LEU A 344 -17.23 29.44 -6.73
C LEU A 344 -17.24 29.80 -8.22
N ARG A 345 -18.43 29.93 -8.83
CA ARG A 345 -18.59 30.25 -10.25
C ARG A 345 -18.05 31.64 -10.58
N PRO A 346 -17.17 31.78 -11.59
CA PRO A 346 -16.69 33.06 -12.05
C PRO A 346 -17.78 33.83 -12.81
N ALA A 347 -17.69 35.15 -12.80
CA ALA A 347 -18.62 36.00 -13.56
C ALA A 347 -18.54 35.68 -15.07
N GLY A 348 -19.70 35.58 -15.72
CA GLY A 348 -19.80 35.32 -17.17
C GLY A 348 -19.78 33.84 -17.59
N VAL A 349 -19.52 32.90 -16.68
CA VAL A 349 -19.52 31.46 -17.00
C VAL A 349 -20.88 30.83 -16.70
N ARG A 350 -21.42 30.04 -17.64
CA ARG A 350 -22.67 29.29 -17.49
C ARG A 350 -22.36 27.86 -17.05
N ILE A 351 -23.03 27.41 -15.99
CA ILE A 351 -22.88 26.03 -15.51
C ILE A 351 -24.08 25.19 -15.95
N ILE A 352 -23.79 24.08 -16.62
CA ILE A 352 -24.73 23.02 -16.99
C ILE A 352 -24.54 21.89 -15.98
N GLN A 353 -25.56 21.61 -15.19
CA GLN A 353 -25.50 20.54 -14.20
C GLN A 353 -25.94 19.22 -14.81
N GLY A 354 -25.20 18.16 -14.49
CA GLY A 354 -25.59 16.77 -14.73
C GLY A 354 -25.49 15.94 -13.46
N GLU A 355 -26.18 14.81 -13.43
CA GLU A 355 -25.94 13.78 -12.42
C GLU A 355 -24.98 12.75 -13.01
N ALA A 356 -24.02 12.29 -12.20
CA ALA A 356 -23.13 11.20 -12.62
C ALA A 356 -23.93 9.92 -12.89
N VAL A 357 -23.56 9.18 -13.94
CA VAL A 357 -24.23 7.93 -14.30
C VAL A 357 -23.79 6.84 -13.32
N ARG A 358 -24.75 6.26 -12.59
CA ARG A 358 -24.50 5.12 -11.72
C ARG A 358 -24.44 3.84 -12.55
N LYS A 359 -23.32 3.14 -12.49
CA LYS A 359 -23.10 1.87 -13.17
C LYS A 359 -23.23 0.73 -12.15
N PRO A 360 -24.29 -0.09 -12.21
CA PRO A 360 -24.46 -1.20 -11.28
C PRO A 360 -23.39 -2.26 -11.52
N VAL A 361 -22.69 -2.66 -10.45
CA VAL A 361 -21.66 -3.71 -10.49
C VAL A 361 -21.93 -4.73 -9.40
N SER A 362 -22.02 -5.99 -9.82
CA SER A 362 -22.05 -7.15 -8.92
C SER A 362 -20.64 -7.73 -8.78
N VAL A 363 -20.29 -8.17 -7.58
CA VAL A 363 -18.98 -8.78 -7.29
C VAL A 363 -19.18 -10.26 -7.00
N SER A 364 -18.42 -11.11 -7.68
CA SER A 364 -18.39 -12.56 -7.47
C SER A 364 -17.01 -12.97 -6.95
N ILE A 365 -16.95 -13.71 -5.85
CA ILE A 365 -15.72 -14.02 -5.12
C ILE A 365 -15.62 -15.52 -4.85
N SER A 366 -14.61 -16.18 -5.42
CA SER A 366 -14.23 -17.55 -5.09
C SER A 366 -13.08 -17.55 -4.09
N LEU A 367 -13.16 -18.41 -3.07
CA LEU A 367 -12.19 -18.49 -1.97
C LEU A 367 -11.63 -19.91 -1.81
N THR A 368 -10.31 -19.99 -1.64
CA THR A 368 -9.63 -21.18 -1.13
C THR A 368 -9.15 -20.90 0.29
N LEU A 369 -9.66 -21.65 1.27
CA LEU A 369 -9.39 -21.46 2.70
C LEU A 369 -8.22 -22.34 3.16
N ALA A 370 -7.41 -21.85 4.09
CA ALA A 370 -6.27 -22.59 4.64
C ALA A 370 -6.72 -23.83 5.44
N GLY A 371 -5.99 -24.94 5.29
CA GLY A 371 -6.22 -26.19 6.02
C GLY A 371 -7.55 -26.86 5.67
N ARG A 372 -8.26 -27.38 6.68
CA ARG A 372 -9.52 -28.16 6.53
C ARG A 372 -10.78 -27.29 6.36
N GLY A 373 -10.62 -25.99 6.19
CA GLY A 373 -11.72 -25.03 6.09
C GLY A 373 -12.20 -24.53 7.46
N LEU A 374 -13.15 -23.60 7.43
CA LEU A 374 -13.72 -22.94 8.60
C LEU A 374 -15.12 -23.49 8.92
N PRO A 375 -15.53 -23.55 10.21
CA PRO A 375 -16.92 -23.79 10.58
C PRO A 375 -17.87 -22.79 9.92
N GLU A 376 -19.15 -23.15 9.69
CA GLU A 376 -20.12 -22.30 9.00
C GLU A 376 -20.27 -20.91 9.62
N GLU A 377 -20.27 -20.82 10.95
CA GLU A 377 -20.37 -19.55 11.68
C GLU A 377 -19.17 -18.63 11.42
N SER A 378 -17.96 -19.19 11.41
CA SER A 378 -16.73 -18.45 11.10
C SER A 378 -16.65 -18.07 9.62
N THR A 379 -17.19 -18.90 8.73
CA THR A 379 -17.31 -18.59 7.30
C THR A 379 -18.28 -17.43 7.05
N GLY A 380 -19.36 -17.35 7.82
CA GLY A 380 -20.29 -16.22 7.77
C GLY A 380 -19.65 -14.89 8.19
N LEU A 381 -18.82 -14.91 9.24
CA LEU A 381 -18.05 -13.73 9.68
C LEU A 381 -17.01 -13.31 8.63
N LEU A 382 -16.27 -14.28 8.07
CA LEU A 382 -15.29 -14.02 7.01
C LEU A 382 -15.93 -13.40 5.76
N LYS A 383 -17.09 -13.91 5.33
CA LYS A 383 -17.85 -13.33 4.20
C LYS A 383 -18.19 -11.87 4.45
N LYS A 384 -18.69 -11.53 5.65
CA LYS A 384 -19.04 -10.16 6.02
C LYS A 384 -17.81 -9.25 6.06
N GLU A 385 -16.71 -9.70 6.65
CA GLU A 385 -15.46 -8.93 6.71
C GLU A 385 -14.93 -8.63 5.29
N ILE A 386 -14.90 -9.64 4.42
CA ILE A 386 -14.47 -9.49 3.01
C ILE A 386 -15.42 -8.54 2.27
N GLN A 387 -16.73 -8.69 2.44
CA GLN A 387 -17.73 -7.81 1.85
C GLN A 387 -17.51 -6.35 2.27
N GLU A 388 -17.33 -6.08 3.56
CA GLU A 388 -17.08 -4.73 4.08
C GLU A 388 -15.77 -4.15 3.54
N LYS A 389 -14.67 -4.92 3.51
CA LYS A 389 -13.37 -4.44 2.98
C LYS A 389 -13.46 -4.08 1.50
N ILE A 390 -14.04 -4.94 0.67
CA ILE A 390 -14.20 -4.68 -0.75
C ILE A 390 -15.16 -3.50 -0.97
N LYS A 391 -16.26 -3.42 -0.23
CA LYS A 391 -17.19 -2.30 -0.28
C LYS A 391 -16.52 -0.98 0.07
N ASN A 392 -15.72 -0.94 1.14
CA ASN A 392 -14.97 0.25 1.54
C ASN A 392 -13.97 0.67 0.46
N HIS A 393 -13.31 -0.30 -0.19
CA HIS A 393 -12.42 0.02 -1.30
C HIS A 393 -13.17 0.53 -2.53
N LEU A 394 -14.26 -0.12 -2.95
CA LEU A 394 -15.03 0.29 -4.12
C LEU A 394 -15.76 1.63 -3.92
N SER A 395 -16.22 1.94 -2.71
CA SER A 395 -16.89 3.21 -2.38
C SER A 395 -15.94 4.40 -2.30
N THR A 396 -14.65 4.17 -2.08
CA THR A 396 -13.61 5.22 -2.05
C THR A 396 -13.04 5.54 -3.43
N LEU A 397 -13.45 4.83 -4.49
CA LEU A 397 -13.00 5.14 -5.84
C LEU A 397 -13.60 6.48 -6.34
N PRO A 398 -12.76 7.38 -6.87
CA PRO A 398 -13.25 8.60 -7.51
C PRO A 398 -13.93 8.28 -8.86
N ALA A 399 -14.78 9.19 -9.34
CA ALA A 399 -15.35 9.10 -10.68
C ALA A 399 -14.25 9.02 -11.75
N GLY A 400 -14.45 8.18 -12.76
CA GLY A 400 -13.41 7.87 -13.76
C GLY A 400 -12.27 6.99 -13.27
N GLY A 401 -12.32 6.52 -12.01
CA GLY A 401 -11.33 5.61 -11.47
C GLY A 401 -11.37 4.23 -12.14
N SER A 402 -10.24 3.50 -12.04
CA SER A 402 -10.13 2.14 -12.54
C SER A 402 -9.91 1.16 -11.39
N VAL A 403 -10.63 0.04 -11.43
CA VAL A 403 -10.51 -1.10 -10.52
C VAL A 403 -9.87 -2.25 -11.27
N ARG A 404 -8.88 -2.88 -10.63
CA ARG A 404 -8.21 -4.09 -11.14
C ARG A 404 -8.49 -5.25 -10.22
N GLN A 405 -8.80 -6.42 -10.78
CA GLN A 405 -9.00 -7.66 -10.03
C GLN A 405 -7.82 -7.97 -9.11
N ALA A 406 -6.58 -7.80 -9.58
CA ALA A 406 -5.38 -8.06 -8.78
C ALA A 406 -5.32 -7.25 -7.47
N LYS A 407 -5.82 -6.01 -7.47
CA LYS A 407 -5.86 -5.17 -6.27
C LYS A 407 -6.94 -5.64 -5.30
N LEU A 408 -8.09 -6.07 -5.81
CA LEU A 408 -9.16 -6.67 -5.00
C LEU A 408 -8.74 -8.02 -4.40
N ALA A 409 -8.10 -8.88 -5.20
CA ALA A 409 -7.55 -10.15 -4.73
C ALA A 409 -6.52 -9.95 -3.62
N ALA A 410 -5.63 -8.96 -3.75
CA ALA A 410 -4.67 -8.63 -2.70
C ALA A 410 -5.35 -8.22 -1.38
N LEU A 411 -6.44 -7.43 -1.41
CA LEU A 411 -7.19 -7.04 -0.21
C LEU A 411 -7.85 -8.24 0.49
N VAL A 412 -8.25 -9.26 -0.28
CA VAL A 412 -8.84 -10.49 0.27
C VAL A 412 -7.75 -11.40 0.88
N LEU A 413 -6.59 -11.50 0.21
CA LEU A 413 -5.43 -12.29 0.66
C LEU A 413 -4.74 -11.73 1.91
N GLU A 414 -5.02 -10.50 2.33
CA GLU A 414 -4.55 -9.97 3.61
C GLU A 414 -5.11 -10.76 4.82
N ASN A 415 -6.23 -11.48 4.63
CA ASN A 415 -6.76 -12.33 5.69
C ASN A 415 -6.00 -13.68 5.71
N PRO A 416 -5.35 -14.05 6.83
CA PRO A 416 -4.53 -15.27 6.92
C PRO A 416 -5.31 -16.57 6.74
N ALA A 417 -6.65 -16.53 6.82
CA ALA A 417 -7.51 -17.68 6.56
C ALA A 417 -7.69 -18.00 5.06
N VAL A 418 -7.31 -17.09 4.17
CA VAL A 418 -7.47 -17.23 2.71
C VAL A 418 -6.11 -17.50 2.06
N VAL A 419 -6.01 -18.62 1.35
CA VAL A 419 -4.79 -19.05 0.63
C VAL A 419 -4.80 -18.53 -0.80
N ASP A 420 -5.96 -18.59 -1.45
CA ASP A 420 -6.14 -18.13 -2.82
C ASP A 420 -7.54 -17.53 -3.02
N THR A 421 -7.66 -16.63 -4.00
CA THR A 421 -8.92 -15.96 -4.32
C THR A 421 -9.02 -15.56 -5.78
N ALA A 422 -10.21 -15.76 -6.36
CA ALA A 422 -10.58 -15.21 -7.65
C ALA A 422 -11.75 -14.24 -7.48
N VAL A 423 -11.51 -12.96 -7.78
CA VAL A 423 -12.52 -11.89 -7.69
C VAL A 423 -12.91 -11.43 -9.09
N SER A 424 -14.19 -11.52 -9.45
CA SER A 424 -14.69 -11.06 -10.74
C SER A 424 -15.70 -9.93 -10.57
N LEU A 425 -15.56 -8.89 -11.39
CA LEU A 425 -16.49 -7.76 -11.47
C LEU A 425 -17.45 -7.98 -12.64
N ILE A 426 -18.75 -7.99 -12.36
CA ILE A 426 -19.80 -8.20 -13.36
C ILE A 426 -20.59 -6.90 -13.49
N CYS A 427 -20.52 -6.28 -14.67
CA CYS A 427 -21.37 -5.15 -15.03
C CYS A 427 -22.61 -5.65 -15.76
N GLU A 428 -23.77 -5.03 -15.55
CA GLU A 428 -24.99 -5.40 -16.28
C GLU A 428 -24.77 -5.35 -17.80
N GLY A 429 -25.00 -6.48 -18.48
CA GLY A 429 -24.90 -6.61 -19.93
C GLY A 429 -23.49 -6.86 -20.49
N SER A 430 -22.45 -7.03 -19.66
CA SER A 430 -21.09 -7.32 -20.09
C SER A 430 -20.53 -8.62 -19.47
N PRO A 431 -19.62 -9.34 -20.15
CA PRO A 431 -18.94 -10.48 -19.55
C PRO A 431 -18.07 -10.03 -18.36
N PRO A 432 -17.69 -10.96 -17.47
CA PRO A 432 -16.76 -10.67 -16.37
C PRO A 432 -15.47 -10.05 -16.91
N ALA A 433 -15.03 -8.94 -16.33
CA ALA A 433 -13.85 -8.22 -16.79
C ALA A 433 -12.78 -8.14 -15.69
N ASP A 434 -11.52 -8.43 -16.06
CA ASP A 434 -10.35 -8.41 -15.17
C ASP A 434 -9.99 -6.99 -14.70
N SER A 435 -10.41 -5.99 -15.47
CA SER A 435 -10.30 -4.58 -15.14
C SER A 435 -11.55 -3.83 -15.57
N LEU A 436 -12.00 -2.94 -14.69
CA LEU A 436 -13.11 -2.04 -14.95
C LEU A 436 -12.58 -0.61 -14.88
N SER A 437 -12.63 0.11 -16.00
CA SER A 437 -12.37 1.55 -16.03
C SER A 437 -13.71 2.27 -16.17
N LEU A 438 -13.97 3.21 -15.27
CA LEU A 438 -15.12 4.10 -15.36
C LEU A 438 -14.79 5.25 -16.33
N ALA A 439 -15.80 5.75 -17.05
CA ALA A 439 -15.67 7.06 -17.67
C ALA A 439 -15.63 8.16 -16.59
N THR A 440 -15.12 9.35 -16.91
CA THR A 440 -14.96 10.47 -15.97
C THR A 440 -16.27 10.86 -15.26
N ASN A 441 -17.42 10.51 -15.85
CA ASN A 441 -18.77 10.78 -15.34
C ASN A 441 -19.51 9.54 -14.79
N GLU A 442 -18.83 8.39 -14.68
CA GLU A 442 -19.40 7.13 -14.18
C GLU A 442 -18.91 6.81 -12.76
N ILE A 443 -19.81 6.24 -11.96
CA ILE A 443 -19.52 5.78 -10.59
C ILE A 443 -20.09 4.39 -10.38
N LEU A 444 -19.41 3.61 -9.57
CA LEU A 444 -19.83 2.27 -9.19
C LEU A 444 -21.00 2.34 -8.22
N ASP A 445 -22.09 1.68 -8.59
CA ASP A 445 -23.17 1.32 -7.67
C ASP A 445 -23.03 -0.17 -7.35
N VAL A 446 -22.49 -0.47 -6.18
CA VAL A 446 -22.12 -1.83 -5.79
C VAL A 446 -23.38 -2.56 -5.30
N LYS A 447 -23.83 -3.57 -6.04
CA LYS A 447 -25.01 -4.36 -5.68
C LYS A 447 -24.69 -5.34 -4.56
N GLU A 448 -25.56 -5.37 -3.54
CA GLU A 448 -25.51 -6.30 -2.42
C GLU A 448 -26.66 -7.32 -2.50
N PRO A 449 -26.45 -8.58 -2.05
CA PRO A 449 -25.21 -9.15 -1.50
C PRO A 449 -24.21 -9.61 -2.58
N PHE A 450 -22.92 -9.73 -2.22
CA PHE A 450 -21.92 -10.35 -3.11
C PHE A 450 -22.14 -11.85 -3.24
N GLU A 451 -21.80 -12.38 -4.42
CA GLU A 451 -21.90 -13.80 -4.70
C GLU A 451 -20.60 -14.50 -4.29
N PHE A 452 -20.73 -15.62 -3.57
CA PHE A 452 -19.62 -16.50 -3.23
C PHE A 452 -19.87 -17.88 -3.85
N PRO A 453 -19.64 -18.05 -5.17
CA PRO A 453 -20.01 -19.25 -5.88
C PRO A 453 -19.21 -20.49 -5.44
N LEU A 454 -17.96 -20.29 -4.98
CA LEU A 454 -17.08 -21.38 -4.56
C LEU A 454 -16.30 -21.00 -3.30
N ILE A 455 -16.41 -21.83 -2.26
CA ILE A 455 -15.58 -21.77 -1.06
C ILE A 455 -15.11 -23.18 -0.78
N GLN A 456 -13.81 -23.42 -0.88
CA GLN A 456 -13.23 -24.75 -0.70
C GLN A 456 -12.01 -24.70 0.21
N PRO A 457 -11.78 -25.74 1.05
CA PRO A 457 -10.55 -25.88 1.80
C PRO A 457 -9.37 -26.28 0.90
N GLU A 458 -8.16 -25.92 1.29
CA GLU A 458 -6.91 -26.35 0.66
C GLU A 458 -6.67 -27.86 0.82
N GLU A 459 -7.04 -28.42 1.97
CA GLU A 459 -6.98 -29.87 2.20
C GLU A 459 -8.32 -30.52 1.84
N ALA A 460 -8.27 -31.51 0.94
CA ALA A 460 -9.41 -32.39 0.70
C ALA A 460 -9.78 -33.12 2.01
N PRO A 461 -11.07 -33.18 2.39
CA PRO A 461 -11.48 -33.94 3.56
C PRO A 461 -11.12 -35.42 3.35
N ALA A 462 -10.50 -36.04 4.36
CA ALA A 462 -10.15 -37.46 4.32
C ALA A 462 -11.42 -38.32 4.10
N PRO A 463 -11.38 -39.37 3.25
CA PRO A 463 -12.52 -40.26 3.08
C PRO A 463 -12.84 -40.95 4.41
N VAL A 464 -14.09 -40.87 4.84
CA VAL A 464 -14.58 -41.47 6.08
C VAL A 464 -14.62 -42.98 5.89
N ALA A 465 -13.93 -43.74 6.75
CA ALA A 465 -13.96 -45.20 6.79
C ALA A 465 -15.41 -45.70 6.97
N GLN A 466 -15.89 -46.57 6.09
CA GLN A 466 -17.24 -47.14 6.17
C GLN A 466 -17.19 -48.63 6.54
N THR A 467 -18.23 -49.10 7.23
CA THR A 467 -18.46 -50.54 7.42
C THR A 467 -19.39 -51.04 6.34
N ILE A 468 -18.89 -51.94 5.50
CA ILE A 468 -19.60 -52.56 4.38
C ILE A 468 -20.22 -53.86 4.86
N THR A 469 -21.55 -54.00 4.74
CA THR A 469 -22.25 -55.24 5.06
C THR A 469 -22.31 -56.16 3.85
N VAL A 470 -22.02 -57.45 4.04
CA VAL A 470 -22.02 -58.44 2.96
C VAL A 470 -22.86 -59.65 3.33
N SER A 471 -23.79 -59.99 2.45
CA SER A 471 -24.61 -61.20 2.52
C SER A 471 -24.32 -62.12 1.33
N ALA A 472 -24.33 -63.43 1.55
CA ALA A 472 -24.08 -64.42 0.51
C ALA A 472 -25.20 -65.47 0.44
N PHE A 473 -25.57 -65.86 -0.78
CA PHE A 473 -26.46 -66.98 -1.05
C PHE A 473 -25.67 -68.07 -1.79
N LEU A 474 -25.60 -69.25 -1.19
CA LEU A 474 -24.70 -70.34 -1.59
C LEU A 474 -25.47 -71.67 -1.72
N PRO A 475 -25.84 -72.08 -2.95
CA PRO A 475 -26.42 -73.40 -3.19
C PRO A 475 -25.33 -74.47 -3.29
N LEU A 476 -25.45 -75.56 -2.54
CA LEU A 476 -24.42 -76.60 -2.38
C LEU A 476 -25.01 -78.02 -2.54
N ASP A 477 -24.24 -78.91 -3.15
CA ASP A 477 -24.43 -80.36 -3.08
C ASP A 477 -23.49 -80.95 -2.02
N LEU A 478 -24.01 -81.76 -1.09
CA LEU A 478 -23.20 -82.37 -0.04
C LEU A 478 -22.59 -83.70 -0.49
N GLU A 479 -21.34 -83.94 -0.09
CA GLU A 479 -20.71 -85.26 -0.26
C GLU A 479 -21.31 -86.29 0.72
N PRO A 480 -21.38 -87.59 0.35
CA PRO A 480 -22.00 -88.62 1.18
C PRO A 480 -21.38 -88.73 2.58
N GLY A 481 -22.20 -88.59 3.63
CA GLY A 481 -21.78 -88.75 5.02
C GLY A 481 -21.38 -87.47 5.75
N VAL A 482 -21.53 -86.30 5.12
CA VAL A 482 -21.28 -84.98 5.71
C VAL A 482 -22.58 -84.35 6.21
N THR A 483 -22.54 -83.71 7.38
CA THR A 483 -23.72 -83.01 7.93
C THR A 483 -23.76 -81.55 7.48
N GLY A 484 -24.97 -81.02 7.22
CA GLY A 484 -25.15 -79.62 6.83
C GLY A 484 -24.65 -78.60 7.86
N GLN A 485 -24.61 -78.98 9.15
CA GLN A 485 -24.11 -78.11 10.21
C GLN A 485 -22.59 -77.93 10.15
N GLU A 486 -21.83 -79.02 9.93
CA GLU A 486 -20.37 -78.96 9.81
C GLU A 486 -19.91 -78.15 8.60
N VAL A 487 -20.66 -78.21 7.49
CA VAL A 487 -20.39 -77.41 6.28
C VAL A 487 -20.66 -75.94 6.51
N ASN A 488 -21.76 -75.59 7.20
CA ASN A 488 -22.09 -74.20 7.49
C ASN A 488 -21.02 -73.51 8.36
N GLU A 489 -20.53 -74.19 9.39
CA GLU A 489 -19.46 -73.66 10.25
C GLU A 489 -18.16 -73.46 9.47
N SER A 490 -17.80 -74.42 8.62
CA SER A 490 -16.61 -74.35 7.77
C SER A 490 -16.67 -73.20 6.76
N ILE A 491 -17.81 -73.03 6.08
CA ILE A 491 -18.02 -71.97 5.08
C ILE A 491 -18.06 -70.60 5.76
N THR A 492 -18.74 -70.48 6.91
CA THR A 492 -18.81 -69.22 7.65
C THR A 492 -17.41 -68.74 8.04
N MET A 493 -16.57 -69.64 8.59
CA MET A 493 -15.20 -69.30 8.98
C MET A 493 -14.33 -68.92 7.77
N ALA A 494 -14.44 -69.64 6.65
CA ALA A 494 -13.71 -69.32 5.43
C ALA A 494 -14.15 -67.98 4.81
N PHE A 495 -15.45 -67.68 4.85
CA PHE A 495 -16.02 -66.44 4.33
C PHE A 495 -15.63 -65.21 5.16
N ASP A 496 -15.68 -65.31 6.50
CA ASP A 496 -15.22 -64.23 7.39
C ASP A 496 -13.73 -63.94 7.20
N GLY A 497 -12.91 -64.99 7.06
CA GLY A 497 -11.49 -64.85 6.73
C GLY A 497 -11.25 -64.20 5.36
N PHE A 498 -12.06 -64.55 4.37
CA PHE A 498 -12.00 -63.96 3.04
C PHE A 498 -12.34 -62.46 3.05
N LEU A 499 -13.42 -62.05 3.73
CA LEU A 499 -13.82 -60.65 3.86
C LEU A 499 -12.74 -59.79 4.53
N ALA A 500 -12.04 -60.33 5.53
CA ALA A 500 -10.94 -59.63 6.22
C ALA A 500 -9.72 -59.32 5.33
N THR A 501 -9.60 -59.96 4.16
CA THR A 501 -8.48 -59.77 3.22
C THR A 501 -8.81 -58.85 2.05
N ARG A 502 -10.03 -58.30 1.98
CA ARG A 502 -10.46 -57.43 0.89
C ARG A 502 -9.86 -56.04 1.04
N SER A 503 -9.36 -55.51 -0.07
CA SER A 503 -8.72 -54.20 -0.16
C SER A 503 -8.92 -53.64 -1.56
N PRO A 504 -8.55 -52.37 -1.84
CA PRO A 504 -8.62 -51.83 -3.20
C PRO A 504 -7.83 -52.65 -4.23
N GLN A 505 -6.82 -53.42 -3.80
CA GLN A 505 -6.01 -54.30 -4.66
C GLN A 505 -6.56 -55.73 -4.77
N SER A 506 -7.52 -56.09 -3.91
CA SER A 506 -8.15 -57.40 -3.81
C SER A 506 -9.67 -57.24 -3.72
N PRO A 507 -10.36 -56.93 -4.83
CA PRO A 507 -11.78 -56.66 -4.83
C PRO A 507 -12.61 -57.88 -4.41
N LEU A 508 -13.86 -57.63 -4.04
CA LEU A 508 -14.85 -58.64 -3.70
C LEU A 508 -15.53 -59.11 -4.99
N THR A 509 -15.40 -60.40 -5.30
CA THR A 509 -16.04 -61.07 -6.44
C THR A 509 -16.54 -62.46 -6.03
N VAL A 510 -17.54 -62.99 -6.74
CA VAL A 510 -18.06 -64.35 -6.51
C VAL A 510 -17.00 -65.40 -6.82
N ASP A 511 -16.18 -65.20 -7.85
CA ASP A 511 -15.04 -66.06 -8.18
C ASP A 511 -14.04 -66.20 -7.03
N ALA A 512 -13.64 -65.07 -6.44
CA ALA A 512 -12.66 -65.05 -5.37
C ALA A 512 -13.24 -65.65 -4.07
N MET A 513 -14.53 -65.41 -3.80
CA MET A 513 -15.24 -66.06 -2.70
C MET A 513 -15.31 -67.58 -2.90
N ALA A 514 -15.76 -68.03 -4.07
CA ALA A 514 -15.90 -69.45 -4.41
C ALA A 514 -14.56 -70.19 -4.26
N ALA A 515 -13.46 -69.57 -4.69
CA ALA A 515 -12.13 -70.10 -4.48
C ALA A 515 -11.72 -70.16 -2.99
N ALA A 516 -12.12 -69.16 -2.18
CA ALA A 516 -11.78 -69.10 -0.77
C ALA A 516 -12.55 -70.10 0.10
N ILE A 517 -13.81 -70.41 -0.24
CA ILE A 517 -14.64 -71.34 0.53
C ILE A 517 -14.54 -72.80 0.04
N ARG A 518 -13.92 -73.05 -1.12
CA ARG A 518 -13.89 -74.37 -1.78
C ARG A 518 -13.36 -75.49 -0.87
N ASP A 519 -14.17 -76.52 -0.68
CA ASP A 519 -13.79 -77.79 -0.03
C ASP A 519 -14.46 -78.97 -0.74
N ASP A 520 -13.83 -79.45 -1.82
CA ASP A 520 -14.32 -80.55 -2.66
C ASP A 520 -14.42 -81.89 -1.91
N THR A 521 -13.95 -81.98 -0.65
CA THR A 521 -14.10 -83.19 0.17
C THR A 521 -15.41 -83.24 0.95
N ARG A 522 -16.10 -82.09 1.06
CA ARG A 522 -17.30 -81.93 1.89
C ARG A 522 -18.52 -81.50 1.11
N PHE A 523 -18.34 -80.64 0.10
CA PHE A 523 -19.43 -80.13 -0.71
C PHE A 523 -18.96 -79.65 -2.08
N VAL A 524 -19.91 -79.54 -3.01
CA VAL A 524 -19.71 -78.89 -4.30
C VAL A 524 -20.61 -77.65 -4.37
N LEU A 525 -20.02 -76.47 -4.59
CA LEU A 525 -20.75 -75.21 -4.77
C LEU A 525 -21.33 -75.14 -6.18
N ILE A 526 -22.65 -74.91 -6.28
CA ILE A 526 -23.32 -74.63 -7.55
C ILE A 526 -23.05 -73.15 -7.91
N ARG A 527 -21.91 -72.93 -8.56
CA ARG A 527 -21.36 -71.58 -8.79
C ARG A 527 -22.27 -70.66 -9.60
N GLU A 528 -22.98 -71.21 -10.59
CA GLU A 528 -23.87 -70.44 -11.48
C GLU A 528 -25.02 -69.73 -10.75
N GLU A 529 -25.37 -70.22 -9.55
CA GLU A 529 -26.47 -69.69 -8.73
C GLU A 529 -25.99 -68.95 -7.47
N ALA A 530 -24.67 -68.89 -7.24
CA ALA A 530 -24.10 -68.19 -6.08
C ALA A 530 -24.17 -66.67 -6.25
N LEU A 531 -24.59 -65.98 -5.19
CA LEU A 531 -24.78 -64.54 -5.19
C LEU A 531 -24.14 -63.90 -3.97
N ILE A 532 -23.50 -62.74 -4.15
CA ILE A 532 -23.05 -61.87 -3.07
C ILE A 532 -23.81 -60.55 -3.17
N THR A 533 -24.39 -60.11 -2.07
CA THR A 533 -25.00 -58.78 -1.93
C THR A 533 -24.14 -57.93 -1.02
N VAL A 534 -23.69 -56.79 -1.53
CA VAL A 534 -22.89 -55.80 -0.81
C VAL A 534 -23.77 -54.60 -0.53
N GLU A 535 -23.89 -54.22 0.72
CA GLU A 535 -24.64 -53.06 1.16
C GLU A 535 -23.68 -52.00 1.73
N VAL A 536 -23.81 -50.79 1.19
CA VAL A 536 -23.00 -49.63 1.58
C VAL A 536 -23.95 -48.46 1.74
N GLN A 537 -24.22 -48.07 2.98
CA GLN A 537 -25.22 -47.05 3.32
C GLN A 537 -26.61 -47.41 2.73
N ASP A 538 -27.07 -46.70 1.70
CA ASP A 538 -28.36 -46.92 1.03
C ASP A 538 -28.23 -47.58 -0.35
N SER A 539 -27.03 -48.06 -0.72
CA SER A 539 -26.75 -48.69 -2.01
C SER A 539 -26.50 -50.19 -1.89
N PHE A 540 -27.14 -50.97 -2.77
CA PHE A 540 -27.00 -52.42 -2.86
C PHE A 540 -26.35 -52.82 -4.18
N PHE A 541 -25.31 -53.66 -4.10
CA PHE A 541 -24.64 -54.25 -5.26
C PHE A 541 -24.80 -55.77 -5.20
N GLN A 542 -25.32 -56.35 -6.27
CA GLN A 542 -25.44 -57.80 -6.40
C GLN A 542 -24.37 -58.29 -7.37
N LEU A 543 -23.55 -59.24 -6.91
CA LEU A 543 -22.47 -59.86 -7.66
C LEU A 543 -22.86 -61.32 -7.93
N SER A 544 -22.61 -61.79 -9.15
CA SER A 544 -22.84 -63.17 -9.58
C SER A 544 -21.56 -63.74 -10.21
N ASP A 545 -21.52 -65.04 -10.50
CA ASP A 545 -20.33 -65.69 -11.07
C ASP A 545 -19.90 -65.04 -12.40
N GLY A 546 -18.63 -64.60 -12.48
CA GLY A 546 -18.09 -63.89 -13.63
C GLY A 546 -18.68 -62.49 -13.93
N LEU A 547 -19.57 -61.95 -13.09
CA LEU A 547 -20.23 -60.66 -13.32
C LEU A 547 -20.29 -59.81 -12.04
N GLY A 548 -19.69 -58.62 -12.12
CA GLY A 548 -19.65 -57.63 -11.05
C GLY A 548 -18.45 -57.80 -10.14
N GLU A 549 -17.89 -56.67 -9.72
CA GLU A 549 -16.89 -56.59 -8.67
C GLU A 549 -17.20 -55.42 -7.76
N TYR A 550 -16.88 -55.56 -6.47
CA TYR A 550 -16.94 -54.46 -5.52
C TYR A 550 -15.53 -54.12 -5.02
N VAL A 551 -15.09 -52.88 -5.27
CA VAL A 551 -13.77 -52.38 -4.87
C VAL A 551 -13.94 -51.48 -3.63
N PRO A 552 -13.50 -51.90 -2.44
CA PRO A 552 -13.55 -51.07 -1.23
C PRO A 552 -12.52 -49.94 -1.26
N ASN A 553 -12.72 -48.88 -0.46
CA ASN A 553 -11.66 -47.91 -0.19
C ASN A 553 -10.63 -48.47 0.81
N GLN A 554 -9.49 -47.78 0.95
CA GLN A 554 -8.35 -48.25 1.74
C GLN A 554 -8.65 -48.44 3.24
N GLU A 555 -9.61 -47.68 3.79
CA GLU A 555 -9.97 -47.69 5.21
C GLU A 555 -11.34 -48.36 5.47
N ASP A 556 -11.98 -48.93 4.44
CA ASP A 556 -13.28 -49.58 4.61
C ASP A 556 -13.13 -50.95 5.28
N THR A 557 -14.11 -51.32 6.10
CA THR A 557 -14.12 -52.59 6.83
C THR A 557 -15.31 -53.43 6.41
N PHE A 558 -15.11 -54.71 6.11
CA PHE A 558 -16.20 -55.62 5.77
C PHE A 558 -16.75 -56.30 7.01
N LYS A 559 -18.08 -56.41 7.08
CA LYS A 559 -18.80 -57.17 8.09
C LYS A 559 -19.78 -58.10 7.39
N ARG A 560 -19.69 -59.39 7.69
CA ARG A 560 -20.71 -60.36 7.27
C ARG A 560 -22.04 -60.06 7.94
N ASP A 561 -23.12 -60.05 7.17
CA ASP A 561 -24.49 -59.95 7.66
C ASP A 561 -25.15 -61.35 7.69
N GLU A 562 -25.49 -61.94 6.55
CA GLU A 562 -26.07 -63.30 6.49
C GLU A 562 -25.39 -64.20 5.43
N ILE A 563 -25.22 -65.49 5.73
CA ILE A 563 -24.88 -66.52 4.72
C ILE A 563 -26.05 -67.50 4.66
N ASN A 564 -26.74 -67.52 3.53
CA ASN A 564 -27.85 -68.41 3.25
C ASN A 564 -27.35 -69.59 2.43
N ILE A 565 -27.21 -70.75 3.09
CA ILE A 565 -26.79 -72.00 2.45
C ILE A 565 -28.01 -72.83 2.08
N GLU A 566 -28.19 -73.10 0.79
CA GLU A 566 -29.22 -74.01 0.29
C GLU A 566 -28.59 -75.37 -0.02
N ILE A 567 -28.94 -76.40 0.76
CA ILE A 567 -28.47 -77.77 0.50
C ILE A 567 -29.41 -78.43 -0.50
N ARG A 568 -28.86 -78.91 -1.62
CA ARG A 568 -29.57 -79.76 -2.57
C ARG A 568 -29.15 -81.21 -2.37
N GLU A 569 -30.14 -82.10 -2.34
CA GLU A 569 -29.88 -83.54 -2.39
C GLU A 569 -29.50 -83.89 -3.82
N GLY A 570 -28.20 -84.15 -4.06
CA GLY A 570 -27.69 -84.53 -5.38
C GLY A 570 -28.40 -85.78 -5.90
N SER A 571 -28.82 -85.72 -7.18
CA SER A 571 -29.27 -86.86 -7.97
C SER A 571 -28.14 -87.79 -8.38
#